data_AF-A0A351F3K7-F1
#
_entry.id   AF-A0A351F3K7-F1
#
_cell.length_a   1.000
_cell.length_b   1.000
_cell.length_c   1.000
_cell.angle_alpha   90.00
_cell.angle_beta   90.00
_cell.angle_gamma   90.00
#
_symmetry.space_group_name_H-M   'P 1'
#
loop_
_entity.id
_entity.type
_entity.pdbx_description
1 polymer ?
#
loop_
_entity_poly.entity_id
_entity_poly.type
_entity_poly.pdbx_seq_one_letter_code
_entity_poly.pdbx_strand_id
1 'polypeptide(L)'
;MKSTKIYQVLDSLSVYELNRFGKFVQSPYFNQNQGLIRLFEQLIPFLKSKDQSDLDKTMVWTQIFGEETYDDARFRKLSSELLRLYEQFLAQEIYDNNPLHQANNLIEGISKKKIVKLYNSVVSSVNRLSERQLEKPASYFFYQYQLEKSQYNLTSEFEKQFKKKVKFGDLNIEETAKNLDIFYLGEKLKLFC
;
A
#
# COMPACT_ATOMS: atom_id res chain seq x y z
N MET A 1 -18.80 -11.57 -20.39
CA MET A 1 -17.88 -11.12 -19.32
C MET A 1 -17.12 -9.82 -19.65
N LYS A 2 -16.69 -9.62 -20.89
CA LYS A 2 -15.80 -8.52 -21.32
C LYS A 2 -16.30 -7.09 -21.07
N SER A 3 -17.61 -6.88 -21.00
CA SER A 3 -18.22 -5.59 -20.68
C SER A 3 -18.15 -5.23 -19.19
N THR A 4 -17.75 -6.16 -18.33
CA THR A 4 -17.58 -5.86 -16.91
C THR A 4 -16.33 -5.03 -16.69
N LYS A 5 -16.45 -4.00 -15.83
CA LYS A 5 -15.32 -3.11 -15.50
C LYS A 5 -14.09 -3.88 -15.00
N ILE A 6 -14.30 -4.91 -14.18
CA ILE A 6 -13.20 -5.72 -13.66
C ILE A 6 -12.42 -6.43 -14.77
N TYR A 7 -13.11 -7.00 -15.76
CA TYR A 7 -12.44 -7.65 -16.88
C TYR A 7 -11.59 -6.66 -17.67
N GLN A 8 -12.16 -5.50 -18.02
CA GLN A 8 -11.45 -4.45 -18.78
C GLN A 8 -10.21 -3.94 -18.06
N VAL A 9 -10.32 -3.73 -16.74
CA VAL A 9 -9.19 -3.31 -15.91
C VAL A 9 -8.10 -4.38 -15.91
N LEU A 10 -8.44 -5.64 -15.62
CA LEU A 10 -7.46 -6.72 -15.57
C LEU A 10 -6.87 -7.04 -16.95
N ASP A 11 -7.59 -6.79 -18.04
CA ASP A 11 -7.09 -7.01 -19.40
C ASP A 11 -6.02 -5.99 -19.80
N SER A 12 -5.98 -4.82 -19.16
CA SER A 12 -4.89 -3.86 -19.39
C SER A 12 -3.56 -4.30 -18.76
N LEU A 13 -3.56 -5.31 -17.88
CA LEU A 13 -2.40 -5.71 -17.11
C LEU A 13 -1.45 -6.63 -17.89
N SER A 14 -0.16 -6.47 -17.60
CA SER A 14 0.86 -7.41 -18.03
C SER A 14 0.70 -8.76 -17.32
N VAL A 15 1.28 -9.81 -17.92
CA VAL A 15 1.33 -11.14 -17.30
C VAL A 15 2.01 -11.10 -15.93
N TYR A 16 3.00 -10.22 -15.75
CA TYR A 16 3.70 -10.04 -14.48
C TYR A 16 2.79 -9.46 -13.40
N GLU A 17 2.06 -8.38 -13.72
CA GLU A 17 1.11 -7.75 -12.79
C GLU A 17 -0.04 -8.70 -12.45
N LEU A 18 -0.58 -9.44 -13.43
CA LEU A 18 -1.60 -10.46 -13.19
C LEU A 18 -1.13 -11.54 -12.19
N ASN A 19 0.12 -12.00 -12.33
CA ASN A 19 0.68 -12.98 -11.40
C ASN A 19 0.85 -12.42 -9.99
N ARG A 20 1.26 -11.14 -9.84
CA ARG A 20 1.36 -10.49 -8.54
C ARG A 20 -0.01 -10.25 -7.90
N PHE A 21 -0.97 -9.77 -8.68
CA PHE A 21 -2.34 -9.64 -8.22
C PHE A 21 -2.93 -10.99 -7.82
N GLY A 22 -2.63 -12.07 -8.53
CA GLY A 22 -3.03 -13.42 -8.13
C GLY A 22 -2.52 -13.84 -6.74
N LYS A 23 -1.26 -13.55 -6.42
CA LYS A 23 -0.74 -13.77 -5.06
C LYS A 23 -1.48 -12.93 -4.02
N PHE A 24 -1.85 -11.70 -4.37
CA PHE A 24 -2.63 -10.82 -3.50
C PHE A 24 -4.05 -11.36 -3.26
N VAL A 25 -4.74 -11.81 -4.32
CA VAL A 25 -6.08 -12.42 -4.24
C VAL A 25 -6.08 -13.70 -3.39
N GLN A 26 -5.01 -14.49 -3.47
CA GLN A 26 -4.87 -15.73 -2.68
C GLN A 26 -4.40 -15.48 -1.23
N SER A 27 -4.01 -14.25 -0.88
CA SER A 27 -3.50 -13.95 0.45
C SER A 27 -4.63 -13.95 1.49
N PRO A 28 -4.57 -14.83 2.52
CA PRO A 28 -5.59 -14.89 3.57
C PRO A 28 -5.63 -13.62 4.45
N TYR A 29 -4.60 -12.79 4.37
CA TYR A 29 -4.54 -11.50 5.05
C TYR A 29 -5.41 -10.43 4.35
N PHE A 30 -5.44 -10.44 3.01
CA PHE A 30 -6.20 -9.46 2.22
C PHE A 30 -7.56 -9.99 1.75
N ASN A 31 -7.69 -11.31 1.58
CA ASN A 31 -8.90 -11.93 1.06
C ASN A 31 -9.14 -13.32 1.67
N GLN A 32 -10.35 -13.53 2.17
CA GLN A 32 -10.82 -14.83 2.66
C GLN A 32 -11.98 -15.39 1.80
N ASN A 33 -12.46 -14.62 0.82
CA ASN A 33 -13.58 -15.01 -0.03
C ASN A 33 -13.11 -15.94 -1.15
N GLN A 34 -13.44 -17.23 -1.00
CA GLN A 34 -13.14 -18.28 -1.98
C GLN A 34 -13.82 -18.03 -3.34
N GLY A 35 -14.97 -17.36 -3.36
CA GLY A 35 -15.63 -16.98 -4.61
C GLY A 35 -14.80 -16.00 -5.43
N LEU A 36 -14.06 -15.08 -4.79
CA LEU A 36 -13.17 -14.14 -5.50
C LEU A 36 -11.94 -14.85 -6.07
N ILE A 37 -11.39 -15.81 -5.33
CA ILE A 37 -10.28 -16.65 -5.80
C ILE A 37 -10.72 -17.42 -7.04
N ARG A 38 -11.85 -18.15 -6.96
CA ARG A 38 -12.39 -18.89 -8.09
C ARG A 38 -12.72 -17.99 -9.27
N LEU A 39 -13.35 -16.84 -9.05
CA LEU A 39 -13.62 -15.88 -10.12
C LEU A 39 -12.32 -15.47 -10.82
N PHE A 40 -11.31 -15.06 -10.05
CA PHE A 40 -10.03 -14.63 -10.63
C PHE A 40 -9.35 -15.75 -11.41
N GLU A 41 -9.32 -16.97 -10.87
CA GLU A 41 -8.75 -18.15 -11.55
C GLU A 41 -9.41 -18.46 -12.89
N GLN A 42 -10.74 -18.29 -13.00
CA GLN A 42 -11.45 -18.45 -14.27
C GLN A 42 -11.10 -17.35 -15.29
N LEU A 43 -10.71 -16.15 -14.84
CA LEU A 43 -10.34 -15.05 -15.74
C LEU A 43 -8.89 -15.16 -16.23
N ILE A 44 -7.97 -15.70 -15.43
CA ILE A 44 -6.52 -15.73 -15.73
C ILE A 44 -6.20 -16.27 -17.13
N PRO A 45 -6.73 -17.44 -17.57
CA PRO A 45 -6.37 -18.01 -18.87
C PRO A 45 -6.67 -17.04 -20.02
N PHE A 46 -7.86 -16.43 -20.02
CA PHE A 46 -8.31 -15.48 -21.04
C PHE A 46 -7.53 -14.17 -21.00
N LEU A 47 -7.21 -13.67 -19.81
CA LEU A 47 -6.43 -12.44 -19.62
C LEU A 47 -4.97 -12.57 -20.07
N LYS A 48 -4.37 -13.77 -19.90
CA LYS A 48 -2.99 -14.06 -20.30
C LYS A 48 -2.85 -14.36 -21.80
N SER A 49 -3.79 -15.12 -22.36
CA SER A 49 -3.77 -15.46 -23.78
C SER A 49 -4.20 -14.30 -24.68
N LYS A 50 -4.80 -13.25 -24.10
CA LYS A 50 -5.50 -12.17 -24.85
C LYS A 50 -6.52 -12.74 -25.83
N ASP A 51 -7.10 -13.89 -25.47
CA ASP A 51 -8.05 -14.58 -26.32
C ASP A 51 -9.31 -13.73 -26.51
N GLN A 52 -9.69 -13.58 -27.79
CA GLN A 52 -10.87 -12.84 -28.18
C GLN A 52 -12.15 -13.68 -28.11
N SER A 53 -12.09 -14.96 -27.73
CA SER A 53 -13.27 -15.77 -27.46
C SER A 53 -14.20 -15.14 -26.43
N ASP A 54 -15.51 -15.27 -26.64
CA ASP A 54 -16.52 -14.69 -25.75
C ASP A 54 -16.63 -15.51 -24.47
N LEU A 55 -16.05 -14.98 -23.39
CA LEU A 55 -16.24 -15.54 -22.06
C LEU A 55 -17.65 -15.21 -21.55
N ASP A 56 -18.51 -16.22 -21.51
CA ASP A 56 -19.88 -16.10 -21.01
C ASP A 56 -19.92 -16.03 -19.47
N LYS A 57 -20.76 -15.13 -18.94
CA LYS A 57 -20.99 -14.99 -17.50
C LYS A 57 -21.62 -16.25 -16.90
N THR A 58 -22.50 -16.94 -17.63
CA THR A 58 -23.16 -18.15 -17.12
C THR A 58 -22.15 -19.30 -16.97
N MET A 59 -21.26 -19.45 -17.94
CA MET A 59 -20.15 -20.41 -17.86
C MET A 59 -19.24 -20.13 -16.66
N VAL A 60 -18.83 -18.86 -16.46
CA VAL A 60 -18.01 -18.47 -15.30
C VAL A 60 -18.77 -18.73 -13.99
N TRP A 61 -20.07 -18.44 -13.95
CA TRP A 61 -20.90 -18.71 -12.77
C TRP A 61 -20.92 -20.20 -12.40
N THR A 62 -21.14 -21.08 -13.36
CA THR A 62 -21.14 -22.53 -13.14
C THR A 62 -19.79 -23.03 -12.61
N GLN A 63 -18.68 -22.45 -13.04
CA GLN A 63 -17.36 -22.80 -12.51
C GLN A 63 -17.15 -22.32 -11.06
N ILE A 64 -17.83 -21.26 -10.62
CA ILE A 64 -17.68 -20.69 -9.27
C ILE A 64 -18.65 -21.33 -8.27
N PHE A 65 -19.89 -21.57 -8.69
CA PHE A 65 -21.03 -21.98 -7.84
C PHE A 65 -21.66 -23.32 -8.26
N GLY A 66 -21.13 -24.01 -9.27
CA GLY A 66 -21.65 -25.31 -9.71
C GLY A 66 -23.00 -25.21 -10.39
N GLU A 67 -23.95 -26.05 -9.97
CA GLU A 67 -25.29 -26.17 -10.57
C GLU A 67 -26.29 -25.10 -10.07
N GLU A 68 -25.85 -24.14 -9.24
CA GLU A 68 -26.70 -23.04 -8.81
C GLU A 68 -27.22 -22.22 -10.00
N THR A 69 -28.50 -21.84 -9.97
CA THR A 69 -29.08 -20.97 -11.00
C THR A 69 -28.35 -19.63 -11.06
N TYR A 70 -28.10 -19.14 -12.28
CA TYR A 70 -27.39 -17.89 -12.49
C TYR A 70 -28.07 -16.71 -11.78
N ASP A 71 -27.37 -16.08 -10.85
CA ASP A 71 -27.80 -14.85 -10.18
C ASP A 71 -26.88 -13.69 -10.58
N ASP A 72 -27.40 -12.84 -11.46
CA ASP A 72 -26.68 -11.66 -11.98
C ASP A 72 -26.37 -10.64 -10.87
N ALA A 73 -27.22 -10.49 -9.86
CA ALA A 73 -26.96 -9.56 -8.76
C ALA A 73 -25.77 -10.02 -7.92
N ARG A 74 -25.72 -11.32 -7.57
CA ARG A 74 -24.59 -11.91 -6.86
C ARG A 74 -23.31 -11.90 -7.71
N PHE A 75 -23.41 -12.14 -9.01
CA PHE A 75 -22.25 -12.06 -9.90
C PHE A 75 -21.68 -10.63 -10.02
N ARG A 76 -22.55 -9.61 -10.13
CA ARG A 76 -22.13 -8.20 -10.13
C ARG A 76 -21.48 -7.81 -8.81
N LYS A 77 -22.02 -8.29 -7.68
CA LYS A 77 -21.41 -8.09 -6.36
C LYS A 77 -20.00 -8.69 -6.31
N LEU A 78 -19.84 -9.94 -6.75
CA LEU A 78 -18.54 -10.62 -6.79
C LEU A 78 -17.52 -9.88 -7.68
N SER A 79 -17.97 -9.40 -8.84
CA SER A 79 -17.14 -8.60 -9.76
C SER A 79 -16.70 -7.28 -9.11
N SER A 80 -17.59 -6.63 -8.36
CA SER A 80 -17.30 -5.36 -7.67
C SER A 80 -16.35 -5.57 -6.48
N GLU A 81 -16.50 -6.68 -5.75
CA GLU A 81 -15.58 -7.06 -4.68
C GLU A 81 -14.18 -7.38 -5.21
N LEU A 82 -14.06 -8.07 -6.35
CA LEU A 82 -12.78 -8.32 -6.99
C LEU A 82 -12.11 -7.02 -7.46
N LEU A 83 -12.90 -6.07 -7.98
CA LEU A 83 -12.40 -4.75 -8.34
C LEU A 83 -11.87 -3.99 -7.13
N ARG A 84 -12.59 -3.99 -6.01
CA ARG A 84 -12.13 -3.37 -4.77
C ARG A 84 -10.83 -4.01 -4.26
N LEU A 85 -10.66 -5.31 -4.45
CA LEU A 85 -9.44 -6.02 -4.09
C LEU A 85 -8.27 -5.60 -4.99
N TYR A 86 -8.53 -5.37 -6.27
CA TYR A 86 -7.54 -4.82 -7.20
C TYR A 86 -7.15 -3.37 -6.87
N GLU A 87 -8.10 -2.53 -6.47
CA GLU A 87 -7.80 -1.16 -6.00
C GLU A 87 -6.90 -1.18 -4.75
N GLN A 88 -7.14 -2.09 -3.81
CA GLN A 88 -6.26 -2.29 -2.65
C GLN A 88 -4.87 -2.79 -3.06
N PHE A 89 -4.80 -3.70 -4.04
CA PHE A 89 -3.54 -4.17 -4.59
C PHE A 89 -2.73 -3.02 -5.18
N LEU A 90 -3.35 -2.14 -5.97
CA LEU A 90 -2.66 -0.96 -6.52
C LEU A 90 -2.08 -0.05 -5.42
N ALA A 91 -2.85 0.21 -4.36
CA ALA A 91 -2.36 0.99 -3.23
C ALA A 91 -1.18 0.29 -2.53
N GLN A 92 -1.26 -1.03 -2.35
CA GLN A 92 -0.20 -1.84 -1.76
C GLN A 92 1.07 -1.81 -2.63
N GLU A 93 0.95 -1.86 -3.96
CA GLU A 93 2.07 -1.78 -4.90
C GLU A 93 2.81 -0.45 -4.78
N ILE A 94 2.09 0.67 -4.68
CA ILE A 94 2.69 1.99 -4.48
C ILE A 94 3.38 2.07 -3.11
N TYR A 95 2.77 1.51 -2.06
CA TYR A 95 3.39 1.41 -0.74
C TYR A 95 4.67 0.57 -0.77
N ASP A 96 4.64 -0.61 -1.41
CA ASP A 96 5.76 -1.55 -1.51
C ASP A 96 6.95 -0.96 -2.29
N ASN A 97 6.68 -0.07 -3.24
CA ASN A 97 7.70 0.63 -4.03
C ASN A 97 8.18 1.94 -3.40
N ASN A 98 7.73 2.31 -2.20
CA ASN A 98 8.15 3.53 -1.51
C ASN A 98 8.77 3.24 -0.11
N PRO A 99 10.06 2.89 -0.05
CA PRO A 99 10.73 2.52 1.19
C PRO A 99 10.67 3.59 2.30
N LEU A 100 10.73 4.88 1.95
CA LEU A 100 10.62 5.96 2.94
C LEU A 100 9.22 6.06 3.55
N HIS A 101 8.19 5.85 2.75
CA HIS A 101 6.83 5.83 3.26
C HIS A 101 6.59 4.62 4.17
N GLN A 102 7.11 3.44 3.82
CA GLN A 102 7.07 2.26 4.69
C GLN A 102 7.79 2.49 6.00
N ALA A 103 8.98 3.10 5.95
CA ALA A 103 9.78 3.45 7.11
C ALA A 103 9.02 4.35 8.10
N ASN A 104 8.33 5.38 7.58
CA ASN A 104 7.48 6.25 8.37
C ASN A 104 6.33 5.50 9.03
N ASN A 105 5.59 4.70 8.27
CA ASN A 105 4.45 3.93 8.79
C ASN A 105 4.91 2.90 9.82
N LEU A 106 6.09 2.30 9.65
CA LEU A 106 6.69 1.40 10.64
C LEU A 106 7.02 2.14 11.93
N ILE A 107 7.65 3.32 11.86
CA ILE A 107 7.95 4.14 13.04
C ILE A 107 6.66 4.52 13.76
N GLU A 108 5.64 4.97 13.04
CA GLU A 108 4.34 5.29 13.63
C GLU A 108 3.72 4.05 14.32
N GLY A 109 3.78 2.88 13.68
CA GLY A 109 3.26 1.63 14.21
C GLY A 109 3.95 1.17 15.50
N ILE A 110 5.30 1.18 15.53
CA ILE A 110 6.05 0.81 16.74
C ILE A 110 5.82 1.83 17.87
N SER A 111 5.62 3.09 17.52
CA SER A 111 5.35 4.19 18.45
C SER A 111 4.02 3.99 19.16
N LYS A 112 2.94 3.82 18.38
CA LYS A 112 1.59 3.58 18.88
C LYS A 112 1.52 2.33 19.76
N LYS A 113 2.25 1.28 19.39
CA LYS A 113 2.31 0.00 20.14
C LYS A 113 3.35 -0.02 21.25
N LYS A 114 4.14 1.05 21.42
CA LYS A 114 5.20 1.19 22.44
C LYS A 114 6.22 0.04 22.44
N ILE A 115 6.63 -0.40 21.25
CA ILE A 115 7.55 -1.54 21.08
C ILE A 115 9.01 -1.08 21.19
N VAL A 116 9.46 -0.79 22.42
CA VAL A 116 10.79 -0.21 22.71
C VAL A 116 11.94 -1.03 22.12
N LYS A 117 11.82 -2.36 22.12
CA LYS A 117 12.87 -3.27 21.64
C LYS A 117 13.20 -3.09 20.15
N LEU A 118 12.25 -2.64 19.34
CA LEU A 118 12.45 -2.41 17.90
C LEU A 118 12.89 -0.99 17.58
N TYR A 119 12.80 -0.08 18.55
CA TYR A 119 12.90 1.36 18.30
C TYR A 119 14.26 1.77 17.72
N ASN A 120 15.35 1.49 18.44
CA ASN A 120 16.70 1.90 18.03
C ASN A 120 17.11 1.28 16.68
N SER A 121 16.74 0.01 16.43
CA SER A 121 17.06 -0.68 15.18
C SER A 121 16.26 -0.14 13.99
N VAL A 122 14.99 0.22 14.19
CA VAL A 122 14.16 0.81 13.15
C VAL A 122 14.65 2.22 12.83
N VAL A 123 14.80 3.09 13.84
CA VAL A 123 15.25 4.49 13.62
C VAL A 123 16.59 4.56 12.88
N SER A 124 17.57 3.75 13.30
CA SER A 124 18.88 3.70 12.61
C SER A 124 18.77 3.20 11.16
N SER A 125 17.93 2.20 10.90
CA SER A 125 17.69 1.69 9.54
C SER A 125 17.04 2.74 8.66
N VAL A 126 16.10 3.51 9.21
CA VAL A 126 15.37 4.56 8.49
C VAL A 126 16.26 5.76 8.19
N ASN A 127 17.09 6.22 9.13
CA ASN A 127 18.05 7.29 8.87
C ASN A 127 19.01 6.92 7.73
N ARG A 128 19.55 5.70 7.77
CA ARG A 128 20.42 5.18 6.69
C ARG A 128 19.71 5.08 5.34
N LEU A 129 18.42 4.77 5.34
CA LEU A 129 17.60 4.73 4.12
C LEU A 129 17.42 6.15 3.55
N SER A 130 17.15 7.13 4.40
CA SER A 130 17.04 8.55 4.02
C SER A 130 18.36 9.11 3.46
N GLU A 131 19.50 8.77 4.06
CA GLU A 131 20.82 9.24 3.60
C GLU A 131 21.24 8.70 2.23
N ARG A 132 20.82 7.48 1.88
CA ARG A 132 21.19 6.81 0.63
C ARG A 132 20.40 7.28 -0.59
N GLN A 133 19.36 8.08 -0.39
CA GLN A 133 18.52 8.54 -1.48
C GLN A 133 19.20 9.69 -2.23
N LEU A 134 19.65 9.42 -3.46
CA LEU A 134 20.33 10.37 -4.34
C LEU A 134 19.41 11.53 -4.74
N GLU A 135 18.18 11.22 -5.13
CA GLU A 135 17.18 12.21 -5.53
C GLU A 135 16.26 12.55 -4.36
N LYS A 136 16.18 13.85 -4.04
CA LYS A 136 15.36 14.37 -2.94
C LYS A 136 14.18 15.17 -3.50
N PRO A 137 13.10 14.52 -3.96
CA PRO A 137 11.87 15.23 -4.32
C PRO A 137 11.30 15.96 -3.10
N ALA A 138 10.44 16.96 -3.28
CA ALA A 138 9.83 17.66 -2.13
C ALA A 138 9.18 16.70 -1.11
N SER A 139 8.59 15.60 -1.55
CA SER A 139 8.06 14.53 -0.68
C SER A 139 9.09 13.88 0.25
N TYR A 140 10.37 13.85 -0.13
CA TYR A 140 11.47 13.43 0.75
C TYR A 140 11.51 14.26 2.04
N PHE A 141 11.42 15.59 1.91
CA PHE A 141 11.49 16.50 3.05
C PHE A 141 10.25 16.39 3.94
N PHE A 142 9.08 16.09 3.36
CA PHE A 142 7.89 15.75 4.15
C PHE A 142 8.09 14.48 4.97
N TYR A 143 8.69 13.44 4.38
CA TYR A 143 8.99 12.20 5.10
C TYR A 143 10.02 12.43 6.20
N GLN A 144 11.05 13.24 5.96
CA GLN A 144 12.04 13.59 6.98
C GLN A 144 11.42 14.35 8.15
N TYR A 145 10.55 15.33 7.86
CA TYR A 145 9.75 16.02 8.87
C TYR A 145 8.90 15.04 9.72
N GLN A 146 8.22 14.09 9.08
CA GLN A 146 7.42 13.09 9.80
C GLN A 146 8.24 12.17 10.70
N LEU A 147 9.44 11.78 10.24
CA LEU A 147 10.38 10.97 11.01
C LEU A 147 10.81 11.70 12.29
N GLU A 148 11.27 12.93 12.14
CA GLU A 148 11.76 13.75 13.24
C GLU A 148 10.63 14.07 14.24
N LYS A 149 9.43 14.37 13.73
CA LYS A 149 8.23 14.54 14.57
C LYS A 149 7.87 13.27 15.34
N SER A 150 7.96 12.11 14.70
CA SER A 150 7.67 10.82 15.37
C SER A 150 8.69 10.52 16.46
N GLN A 151 9.98 10.78 16.19
CA GLN A 151 11.06 10.67 17.18
C GLN A 151 10.88 11.64 18.35
N TYR A 152 10.44 12.87 18.09
CA TYR A 152 10.12 13.86 19.11
C TYR A 152 9.01 13.38 20.05
N ASN A 153 7.88 12.95 19.47
CA ASN A 153 6.73 12.46 20.25
C ASN A 153 7.15 11.30 21.15
N LEU A 154 7.93 10.37 20.62
CA LEU A 154 8.41 9.19 21.36
C LEU A 154 9.36 9.56 22.49
N THR A 155 10.36 10.40 22.23
CA THR A 155 11.29 10.84 23.28
C THR A 155 10.53 11.50 24.42
N SER A 156 9.57 12.38 24.10
CA SER A 156 8.74 13.04 25.10
C SER A 156 7.88 12.07 25.94
N GLU A 157 7.44 10.95 25.35
CA GLU A 157 6.69 9.90 26.05
C GLU A 157 7.61 8.98 26.88
N PHE A 158 8.79 8.65 26.37
CA PHE A 158 9.79 7.85 27.07
C PHE A 158 10.39 8.58 28.27
N GLU A 159 10.64 9.89 28.16
CA GLU A 159 11.09 10.72 29.28
C GLU A 159 10.07 10.73 30.43
N LYS A 160 8.77 10.79 30.09
CA LYS A 160 7.68 10.68 31.07
C LYS A 160 7.65 9.31 31.75
N GLN A 161 7.90 8.23 31.00
CA GLN A 161 7.83 6.86 31.52
C GLN A 161 9.05 6.46 32.36
N PHE A 162 10.26 6.88 31.97
CA PHE A 162 11.52 6.40 32.57
C PHE A 162 12.19 7.38 33.54
N LYS A 163 11.61 8.57 33.79
CA LYS A 163 12.17 9.63 34.67
C LYS A 163 13.66 9.96 34.41
N LYS A 164 14.18 9.61 33.24
CA LYS A 164 15.50 10.01 32.76
C LYS A 164 15.29 11.15 31.79
N LYS A 165 15.86 12.32 32.09
CA LYS A 165 16.03 13.38 31.10
C LYS A 165 17.02 12.86 30.07
N VAL A 166 16.53 12.44 28.90
CA VAL A 166 17.39 12.43 27.72
C VAL A 166 17.72 13.91 27.47
N LYS A 167 18.96 14.23 27.09
CA LYS A 167 19.36 15.62 26.90
C LYS A 167 18.48 16.22 25.79
N PHE A 168 17.65 17.19 26.16
CA PHE A 168 16.81 18.03 25.28
C PHE A 168 17.57 18.72 24.13
N GLY A 169 18.89 18.58 24.03
CA GLY A 169 19.76 19.28 23.07
C GLY A 169 19.92 18.63 21.70
N ASP A 170 19.43 17.40 21.49
CA ASP A 170 19.69 16.64 20.25
C ASP A 170 18.45 16.53 19.31
N LEU A 171 17.31 17.12 19.68
CA LEU A 171 16.14 17.19 18.80
C LEU A 171 16.29 18.40 17.90
N ASN A 172 16.61 18.17 16.63
CA ASN A 172 16.93 19.21 15.65
C ASN A 172 15.65 19.92 15.15
N ILE A 173 14.97 20.64 16.06
CA ILE A 173 13.72 21.37 15.78
C ILE A 173 13.90 22.32 14.58
N GLU A 174 15.08 22.92 14.46
CA GLU A 174 15.45 23.77 13.33
C GLU A 174 15.43 23.00 12.00
N GLU A 175 16.07 21.84 11.93
CA GLU A 175 16.03 21.00 10.73
C GLU A 175 14.62 20.45 10.45
N THR A 176 13.85 20.14 11.49
CA THR A 176 12.44 19.73 11.33
C THR A 176 11.59 20.83 10.71
N ALA A 177 11.73 22.07 11.18
CA ALA A 177 11.05 23.22 10.60
C ALA A 177 11.49 23.46 9.15
N LYS A 178 12.79 23.40 8.89
CA LYS A 178 13.36 23.56 7.55
C LYS A 178 12.89 22.48 6.57
N ASN A 179 12.82 21.22 7.00
CA ASN A 179 12.27 20.12 6.19
C ASN A 179 10.80 20.38 5.81
N LEU A 180 10.01 20.88 6.77
CA LEU A 180 8.62 21.27 6.50
C LEU A 180 8.53 22.43 5.51
N ASP A 181 9.37 23.45 5.66
CA ASP A 181 9.41 24.61 4.78
C ASP A 181 9.81 24.23 3.35
N ILE A 182 10.86 23.42 3.18
CA ILE A 182 11.32 22.94 1.86
C ILE A 182 10.21 22.15 1.17
N PHE A 183 9.53 21.25 1.90
CA PHE A 183 8.40 20.52 1.36
C PHE A 183 7.28 21.46 0.90
N TYR A 184 6.85 22.35 1.79
CA TYR A 184 5.74 23.27 1.53
C TYR A 184 6.02 24.16 0.33
N LEU A 185 7.21 24.79 0.28
CA LEU A 185 7.61 25.66 -0.82
C LEU A 185 7.82 24.87 -2.12
N GLY A 186 8.45 23.69 -2.05
CA GLY A 186 8.70 22.85 -3.21
C GLY A 186 7.42 22.37 -3.89
N GLU A 187 6.45 21.88 -3.12
CA GLU A 187 5.13 21.51 -3.67
C GLU A 187 4.36 22.71 -4.18
N LYS A 188 4.44 23.86 -3.48
CA LYS A 188 3.80 25.10 -3.95
C LYS A 188 4.36 25.54 -5.30
N LEU A 189 5.68 25.50 -5.49
CA LEU A 189 6.33 25.88 -6.76
C LEU A 189 5.89 24.98 -7.93
N LYS A 190 5.75 23.66 -7.72
CA LYS A 190 5.26 22.73 -8.74
C LYS A 190 3.84 23.05 -9.24
N LEU A 191 3.03 23.75 -8.45
CA LEU A 191 1.67 24.14 -8.86
C LEU A 191 1.67 25.37 -9.77
N PHE A 192 2.70 26.20 -9.68
CA PHE A 192 2.81 27.46 -10.43
C PHE A 192 3.78 27.38 -11.62
N CYS A 193 4.51 26.28 -11.77
CA CYS A 193 5.46 25.99 -12.85
C CYS A 193 4.96 24.80 -13.67
#